data_AF-A0A4V3NZ47-F1
#
_entry.id   AF-A0A4V3NZ47-F1
#
_cell.length_a   1.000
_cell.length_b   1.000
_cell.length_c   1.000
_cell.angle_alpha   90.00
_cell.angle_beta   90.00
_cell.angle_gamma   90.00
#
_symmetry.space_group_name_H-M   'P 1'
#
loop_
_entity.id
_entity.type
_entity.pdbx_description
1 polymer ?
#
loop_
_entity_poly.entity_id
_entity_poly.type
_entity_poly.pdbx_seq_one_letter_code
_entity_poly.pdbx_strand_id
1 'polypeptide(L)' 'MNYRAIAKKLLQEQPQTIAVLLARLPAQDASEIVKLLPDFVQADLLQRIVHIERLPEEVLAEIDATLDAILRSR' A
#
# COMPACT_ATOMS: atom_id res chain seq x y z
N MET A 1 -8.85 2.83 -11.89
CA MET A 1 -8.55 3.35 -10.55
C MET A 1 -7.93 4.74 -10.66
N ASN A 2 -8.14 5.65 -9.70
CA ASN A 2 -7.41 6.93 -9.67
C ASN A 2 -6.09 6.77 -8.90
N TYR A 3 -5.04 6.26 -9.56
CA TYR A 3 -3.77 5.92 -8.92
C TYR A 3 -3.09 7.10 -8.23
N ARG A 4 -3.22 8.32 -8.80
CA ARG A 4 -2.63 9.52 -8.22
C ARG A 4 -3.28 9.93 -6.91
N ALA A 5 -4.61 9.80 -6.82
CA ALA A 5 -5.32 10.03 -5.57
C ALA A 5 -4.95 8.98 -4.51
N ILE A 6 -4.83 7.71 -4.92
CA ILE A 6 -4.44 6.60 -4.02
C ILE A 6 -3.01 6.80 -3.51
N ALA A 7 -2.05 7.08 -4.38
CA ALA A 7 -0.66 7.34 -4.00
C ALA A 7 -0.56 8.50 -2.98
N LYS A 8 -1.33 9.57 -3.18
CA LYS A 8 -1.38 10.69 -2.23
C LYS A 8 -1.90 10.28 -0.86
N LYS A 9 -2.92 9.42 -0.78
CA LYS A 9 -3.46 8.91 0.48
C LYS A 9 -2.47 7.96 1.16
N LEU A 10 -1.85 7.05 0.40
CA LEU A 10 -0.85 6.13 0.93
C LEU A 10 0.34 6.87 1.56
N LEU A 11 0.76 8.01 1.01
CA LEU A 11 1.83 8.83 1.60
C LEU A 11 1.49 9.41 2.99
N GLN A 12 0.24 9.29 3.45
CA GLN A 12 -0.17 9.66 4.81
C GLN A 12 -0.03 8.50 5.81
N GLU A 13 0.16 7.28 5.30
CA GLU A 13 0.31 6.07 6.11
C GLU A 13 1.76 5.80 6.49
N GLN A 14 1.98 4.96 7.50
CA GLN A 14 3.32 4.51 7.85
C GLN A 14 3.91 3.61 6.74
N PRO A 15 5.24 3.63 6.48
CA PRO A 15 5.86 2.83 5.41
C PRO A 15 5.52 1.33 5.46
N GLN A 16 5.39 0.77 6.66
CA GLN A 16 5.00 -0.64 6.82
C GLN A 16 3.56 -0.87 6.35
N THR A 17 2.62 0.00 6.72
CA THR A 17 1.22 -0.07 6.29
C THR A 17 1.11 0.03 4.78
N ILE A 18 1.85 0.95 4.16
CA ILE A 18 1.88 1.10 2.69
C ILE A 18 2.36 -0.20 2.04
N ALA A 19 3.44 -0.82 2.55
CA ALA A 19 3.96 -2.07 2.00
C ALA A 19 2.92 -3.20 2.06
N VAL A 20 2.23 -3.35 3.20
CA VAL A 20 1.19 -4.37 3.36
C VAL A 20 0.00 -4.06 2.44
N LEU A 21 -0.48 -2.82 2.40
CA LEU A 21 -1.58 -2.41 1.52
C LEU A 21 -1.28 -2.70 0.03
N LEU A 22 -0.06 -2.36 -0.43
CA LEU A 22 0.38 -2.64 -1.79
C LEU A 22 0.46 -4.14 -2.09
N ALA A 23 0.88 -4.96 -1.13
CA ALA A 23 0.95 -6.41 -1.28
C ALA A 23 -0.43 -7.08 -1.41
N ARG A 24 -1.51 -6.38 -1.02
CA ARG A 24 -2.90 -6.87 -1.16
C ARG A 24 -3.56 -6.47 -2.49
N LEU A 25 -2.91 -5.61 -3.28
CA LEU A 25 -3.41 -5.21 -4.59
C LEU A 25 -2.90 -6.15 -5.69
N PRO A 26 -3.61 -6.26 -6.83
CA PRO A 26 -3.06 -6.87 -8.02
C PRO A 26 -1.73 -6.23 -8.40
N ALA A 27 -0.75 -7.04 -8.82
CA ALA A 27 0.61 -6.56 -9.09
C ALA A 27 0.66 -5.39 -10.10
N GLN A 28 -0.24 -5.38 -11.08
CA GLN A 28 -0.36 -4.31 -12.06
C GLN A 28 -0.77 -2.98 -11.38
N ASP A 29 -1.79 -3.01 -10.52
CA ASP A 29 -2.28 -1.84 -9.80
C ASP A 29 -1.23 -1.31 -8.81
N ALA A 30 -0.59 -2.22 -8.07
CA ALA A 30 0.50 -1.88 -7.16
C ALA A 30 1.66 -1.21 -7.90
N SER A 31 2.04 -1.72 -9.08
CA SER A 31 3.11 -1.14 -9.89
C SER A 31 2.78 0.29 -10.34
N GLU A 32 1.56 0.55 -10.80
CA GLU A 32 1.13 1.89 -11.20
C GLU A 32 1.14 2.88 -10.04
N ILE A 33 0.81 2.42 -8.82
CA ILE A 33 0.86 3.26 -7.62
C ILE A 33 2.31 3.53 -7.19
N VAL A 34 3.17 2.51 -7.17
CA VAL A 34 4.58 2.64 -6.76
C VAL A 34 5.32 3.66 -7.61
N LYS A 35 5.09 3.69 -8.94
CA LYS A 35 5.67 4.68 -9.86
C LYS A 35 5.30 6.12 -9.54
N LEU A 36 4.25 6.35 -8.75
CA LEU A 36 3.77 7.68 -8.36
C LEU A 36 4.27 8.10 -6.98
N LEU A 37 4.96 7.22 -6.25
CA LEU A 37 5.56 7.52 -4.95
C LEU A 37 6.95 8.14 -5.14
N PRO A 38 7.47 8.93 -4.18
CA PRO A 38 8.83 9.43 -4.23
C PRO A 38 9.88 8.31 -4.25
N ASP A 39 10.98 8.48 -4.97
CA ASP A 39 12.02 7.44 -5.17
C ASP A 39 12.57 6.86 -3.85
N PHE A 40 12.77 7.70 -2.84
CA PHE A 40 13.25 7.26 -1.52
C PHE A 40 12.26 6.34 -0.80
N VAL A 41 10.96 6.55 -1.05
CA VAL A 41 9.88 5.70 -0.52
C VAL A 41 9.82 4.39 -1.30
N GLN A 42 9.97 4.44 -2.64
CA GLN A 42 9.94 3.25 -3.48
C GLN A 42 11.00 2.22 -3.06
N ALA A 43 12.24 2.65 -2.85
CA ALA A 43 13.35 1.75 -2.49
C ALA A 43 13.12 1.08 -1.12
N ASP A 44 12.71 1.84 -0.10
CA ASP A 44 12.38 1.33 1.24
C ASP A 44 11.18 0.37 1.20
N LEU A 45 10.13 0.72 0.45
CA LEU A 45 8.93 -0.11 0.32
C LEU A 45 9.22 -1.45 -0.33
N LEU A 46 10.02 -1.49 -1.40
CA LEU A 46 10.36 -2.74 -2.08
C LEU A 46 11.09 -3.70 -1.15
N GLN A 47 12.00 -3.19 -0.31
CA GLN A 47 12.65 -4.01 0.71
C GLN A 47 11.64 -4.55 1.72
N ARG A 48 10.70 -3.72 2.19
CA ARG A 48 9.67 -4.16 3.15
C ARG A 48 8.73 -5.22 2.57
N ILE A 49 8.26 -5.04 1.34
CA ILE A 49 7.32 -5.97 0.68
C ILE A 49 7.92 -7.37 0.58
N VAL A 50 9.21 -7.47 0.24
CA VAL A 50 9.93 -8.76 0.14
C VAL A 50 10.05 -9.46 1.50
N HIS A 51 10.03 -8.71 2.60
CA HIS A 51 10.18 -9.22 3.97
C HIS A 51 8.87 -9.19 4.77
N ILE A 52 7.70 -9.10 4.12
CA ILE A 52 6.43 -9.15 4.86
C ILE A 52 6.32 -10.51 5.56
N GLU A 53 6.42 -10.48 6.88
CA GLU A 53 6.16 -11.62 7.75
C GLU A 53 4.65 -11.83 7.90
N ARG A 54 4.26 -13.00 8.42
CA ARG A 54 2.85 -13.29 8.70
C ARG A 54 2.33 -12.37 9.80
N LEU A 55 1.35 -11.54 9.46
CA LEU A 55 0.62 -10.72 10.42
C LEU A 55 -0.52 -11.52 11.05
N PRO A 56 -0.91 -11.23 12.32
CA PRO A 56 -2.12 -11.78 12.92
C PRO A 56 -3.38 -11.46 12.10
N GLU A 57 -4.37 -12.34 12.14
CA GLU A 57 -5.59 -12.23 11.34
C GLU A 57 -6.36 -10.93 11.64
N GLU A 58 -6.39 -10.52 12.90
CA GLU A 58 -7.05 -9.29 13.34
C GLU A 58 -6.43 -8.05 12.68
N VAL A 59 -5.10 -8.04 12.56
CA VAL A 59 -4.34 -6.96 11.90
C VAL A 59 -4.63 -6.96 10.40
N LEU A 60 -4.71 -8.14 9.77
CA LEU A 60 -5.05 -8.23 8.35
C LEU A 60 -6.44 -7.67 8.05
N ALA A 61 -7.41 -7.91 8.93
CA ALA A 61 -8.77 -7.36 8.79
C ALA A 61 -8.80 -5.82 8.86
N GLU A 62 -8.02 -5.22 9.77
CA GLU A 62 -7.87 -3.75 9.85
C GLU A 62 -7.23 -3.17 8.60
N ILE A 63 -6.22 -3.86 8.05
CA ILE A 63 -5.57 -3.46 6.80
C ILE A 63 -6.55 -3.54 5.62
N ASP A 64 -7.35 -4.60 5.52
CA ASP A 64 -8.36 -4.73 4.47
C ASP A 64 -9.41 -3.62 4.54
N ALA A 65 -9.88 -3.28 5.75
CA ALA A 65 -10.79 -2.16 5.96
C ALA A 65 -10.17 -0.81 5.54
N THR A 66 -8.87 -0.62 5.83
CA THR A 66 -8.11 0.57 5.44
C THR A 66 -7.96 0.67 3.92
N LEU A 67 -7.61 -0.44 3.26
CA LEU A 67 -7.52 -0.52 1.80
C LEU A 67 -8.85 -0.15 1.15
N ASP A 68 -9.93 -0.72 1.65
CA ASP A 68 -11.29 -0.43 1.19
C ASP A 68 -11.64 1.06 1.31
N ALA A 69 -11.31 1.69 2.43
CA ALA A 69 -11.54 3.12 2.65
C ALA A 69 -10.76 3.98 1.63
N ILE A 70 -9.51 3.62 1.35
CA ILE A 70 -8.66 4.33 0.37
C ILE A 70 -9.25 4.24 -1.04
N LEU A 71 -9.73 3.04 -1.43
CA LEU A 71 -10.26 2.76 -2.77
C LEU A 71 -11.66 3.36 -3.01
N ARG A 72 -12.52 3.41 -1.98
CA ARG A 72 -13.92 3.87 -2.11
C ARG A 72 -14.10 5.38 -2.02
N SER A 73 -13.14 6.09 -1.42
CA SER A 73 -13.23 7.56 -1.32
C SER A 73 -13.01 8.20 -2.70
N ARG A 74 -14.13 8.64 -3.30
CA ARG A 74 -14.20 9.49 -4.50
C ARG A 74 -13.62 10.87 -4.25
#